data_AF-A0A1Y0GWC1-F1
#
_entry.id   AF-A0A1Y0GWC1-F1
#
_cell.length_a   1.000
_cell.length_b   1.000
_cell.length_c   1.000
_cell.angle_alpha   90.00
_cell.angle_beta   90.00
_cell.angle_gamma   90.00
#
_symmetry.space_group_name_H-M   'P 1'
#
loop_
_entity.id
_entity.type
_entity.pdbx_description
1 polymer ?
#
loop_
_entity_poly.entity_id
_entity_poly.type
_entity_poly.pdbx_seq_one_letter_code
_entity_poly.pdbx_strand_id
1 'polypeptide(L)'
;MHGSEVMDVRTAIKKQHHAALTMLRECVEVCPDDIWVSGSHPRTFWRIAYHAAAYVHLYLFENLEAFEPWSKHRLDCTYLEGDAEVAEAYNRSEMIECLDLIESEFDRRIDGLDLDAEHCGFTWYPTVSRVELMVLSLRHLHGHIGQLSEILIANGIDTEWKGTV
;
A
#
# COMPACT_ATOMS: atom_id res chain seq x y z
N MET A 1 -29.75 -25.98 -3.13
CA MET A 1 -29.42 -24.70 -3.78
C MET A 1 -28.61 -23.88 -2.80
N HIS A 2 -27.28 -23.97 -2.85
CA HIS A 2 -26.43 -22.94 -2.23
C HIS A 2 -26.40 -21.80 -3.25
N GLY A 3 -27.06 -20.69 -2.94
CA GLY A 3 -26.90 -19.48 -3.74
C GLY A 3 -25.44 -19.08 -3.68
N SER A 4 -24.73 -19.13 -4.80
CA SER A 4 -23.43 -18.49 -4.89
C SER A 4 -23.66 -17.01 -4.62
N GLU A 5 -23.11 -16.49 -3.52
CA GLU A 5 -22.99 -15.05 -3.32
C GLU A 5 -22.28 -14.50 -4.57
N VAL A 6 -23.00 -13.70 -5.35
CA VAL A 6 -22.38 -12.94 -6.43
C VAL A 6 -21.44 -11.96 -5.74
N MET A 7 -20.14 -12.15 -5.92
CA MET A 7 -19.13 -11.24 -5.39
C MET A 7 -19.34 -9.86 -6.01
N ASP A 8 -19.68 -8.87 -5.20
CA ASP A 8 -19.71 -7.48 -5.64
C ASP A 8 -18.29 -6.90 -5.70
N VAL A 9 -18.15 -5.81 -6.45
CA VAL A 9 -16.85 -5.15 -6.68
C VAL A 9 -16.22 -4.68 -5.37
N ARG A 10 -17.03 -4.24 -4.41
CA ARG A 10 -16.58 -3.79 -3.09
C ARG A 10 -15.90 -4.93 -2.33
N THR A 11 -16.51 -6.11 -2.31
CA THR A 11 -15.97 -7.32 -1.68
C THR A 11 -14.69 -7.77 -2.37
N ALA A 12 -14.63 -7.69 -3.70
CA ALA A 12 -13.42 -8.02 -4.47
C ALA A 12 -12.25 -7.06 -4.14
N ILE A 13 -12.52 -5.75 -4.09
CA ILE A 13 -11.55 -4.73 -3.69
C ILE A 13 -11.00 -5.04 -2.30
N LYS A 14 -11.87 -5.27 -1.30
CA LYS A 14 -11.45 -5.61 0.06
C LYS A 14 -10.53 -6.84 0.08
N LYS A 15 -11.01 -7.96 -0.47
CA LYS A 15 -10.25 -9.23 -0.43
C LYS A 15 -8.88 -9.13 -1.10
N GLN A 16 -8.80 -8.46 -2.25
CA GLN A 16 -7.53 -8.36 -2.98
C GLN A 16 -6.56 -7.37 -2.36
N HIS A 17 -7.04 -6.28 -1.75
CA HIS A 17 -6.17 -5.38 -1.01
C HIS A 17 -5.66 -6.02 0.29
N HIS A 18 -6.50 -6.74 1.05
CA HIS A 18 -6.05 -7.49 2.23
C HIS A 18 -4.98 -8.53 1.88
N ALA A 19 -5.16 -9.27 0.79
CA ALA A 19 -4.15 -10.21 0.31
C ALA A 19 -2.83 -9.50 -0.04
N ALA A 20 -2.89 -8.35 -0.73
CA ALA A 20 -1.72 -7.57 -1.08
C ALA A 20 -1.05 -6.91 0.15
N LEU A 21 -1.81 -6.38 1.10
CA LEU A 21 -1.29 -5.83 2.36
C LEU A 21 -0.63 -6.91 3.21
N THR A 22 -1.18 -8.12 3.23
CA THR A 22 -0.55 -9.30 3.84
C THR A 22 0.80 -9.61 3.19
N MET A 23 0.89 -9.58 1.86
CA MET A 23 2.16 -9.78 1.16
C MET A 23 3.17 -8.66 1.43
N LEU A 24 2.72 -7.40 1.52
CA LEU A 24 3.58 -6.28 1.91
C LEU A 24 4.10 -6.44 3.34
N ARG A 25 3.23 -6.84 4.27
CA ARG A 25 3.60 -7.13 5.66
C ARG A 25 4.66 -8.23 5.74
N GLU A 26 4.46 -9.33 5.02
CA GLU A 26 5.43 -10.42 4.96
C GLU A 26 6.80 -9.91 4.49
N CYS A 27 6.84 -9.11 3.41
CA CYS A 27 8.09 -8.49 2.94
C CYS A 27 8.79 -7.67 4.03
N VAL A 28 8.05 -6.95 4.87
CA VAL A 28 8.61 -6.15 5.97
C VAL A 28 9.12 -7.05 7.10
N GLU A 29 8.35 -8.06 7.50
CA GLU A 29 8.66 -8.94 8.63
C GLU A 29 9.91 -9.79 8.38
N VAL A 30 10.04 -10.35 7.17
CA VAL A 30 11.17 -11.24 6.83
C VAL A 30 12.44 -10.49 6.43
N CYS A 31 12.36 -9.19 6.15
CA CYS A 31 13.50 -8.40 5.69
C CYS A 31 14.58 -8.25 6.79
N PRO A 32 15.82 -8.70 6.54
CA PRO A 32 16.97 -8.46 7.42
C PRO A 32 17.31 -6.98 7.58
N ASP A 33 17.89 -6.60 8.72
CA ASP A 33 18.16 -5.19 9.04
C ASP A 33 19.16 -4.52 8.07
N ASP A 34 20.13 -5.26 7.54
CA ASP A 34 21.09 -4.77 6.55
C ASP A 34 20.44 -4.55 5.18
N ILE A 35 19.51 -5.42 4.78
CA ILE A 35 18.73 -5.27 3.54
C ILE A 35 17.71 -4.12 3.68
N TRP A 36 17.11 -3.96 4.86
CA TRP A 36 16.08 -2.96 5.14
C TRP A 36 16.51 -1.52 4.79
N VAL A 37 17.79 -1.20 5.05
CA VAL A 37 18.39 0.11 4.75
C VAL A 37 19.19 0.14 3.45
N SER A 38 19.32 -1.00 2.77
CA SER A 38 20.04 -1.12 1.50
C SER A 38 19.27 -0.53 0.32
N GLY A 39 19.99 -0.28 -0.77
CA GLY A 39 19.46 0.24 -2.02
C GLY A 39 20.03 1.61 -2.39
N SER A 40 19.90 1.99 -3.65
CA SER A 40 20.31 3.31 -4.12
C SER A 40 19.26 4.34 -3.73
N HIS A 41 19.65 5.43 -3.07
CA HIS A 41 18.76 6.55 -2.79
C HIS A 41 18.05 7.06 -4.07
N PRO A 42 16.73 7.34 -4.04
CA PRO A 42 15.80 7.22 -2.89
C PRO A 42 15.08 5.87 -2.80
N ARG A 43 15.51 4.85 -3.53
CA ARG A 43 14.87 3.52 -3.60
C ARG A 43 15.53 2.51 -2.66
N THR A 44 15.63 2.86 -1.38
CA THR A 44 15.98 1.90 -0.32
C THR A 44 14.79 1.02 0.02
N PHE A 45 15.03 -0.19 0.55
CA PHE A 45 13.95 -1.16 0.83
C PHE A 45 12.86 -0.56 1.73
N TRP A 46 13.23 0.04 2.87
CA TRP A 46 12.28 0.69 3.78
C TRP A 46 11.43 1.76 3.09
N ARG A 47 12.02 2.52 2.15
CA ARG A 47 11.35 3.64 1.51
C ARG A 47 10.39 3.17 0.44
N ILE A 48 10.71 2.08 -0.26
CA ILE A 48 9.78 1.41 -1.18
C ILE A 48 8.57 0.86 -0.39
N ALA A 49 8.82 0.20 0.75
CA ALA A 49 7.75 -0.32 1.60
C ALA A 49 6.84 0.80 2.13
N TYR A 50 7.44 1.88 2.65
CA TYR A 50 6.69 3.03 3.13
C TYR A 50 5.93 3.75 2.01
N HIS A 51 6.54 3.95 0.85
CA HIS A 51 5.88 4.53 -0.33
C HIS A 51 4.62 3.74 -0.70
N ALA A 52 4.72 2.41 -0.81
CA ALA A 52 3.59 1.56 -1.15
C ALA A 52 2.44 1.69 -0.14
N ALA A 53 2.75 1.58 1.15
CA ALA A 53 1.75 1.69 2.21
C ALA A 53 1.12 3.11 2.30
N ALA A 54 1.93 4.16 2.18
CA ALA A 54 1.48 5.54 2.31
C ALA A 54 0.43 5.90 1.23
N TYR A 55 0.61 5.44 -0.01
CA TYR A 55 -0.36 5.68 -1.08
C TYR A 55 -1.63 4.82 -0.95
N VAL A 56 -1.53 3.59 -0.43
CA VAL A 56 -2.73 2.82 -0.06
C VAL A 56 -3.49 3.58 1.01
N HIS A 57 -2.82 4.03 2.07
CA HIS A 57 -3.46 4.78 3.14
C HIS A 57 -4.15 6.05 2.62
N LEU A 58 -3.45 6.84 1.79
CA LEU A 58 -3.98 8.05 1.19
C LEU A 58 -5.26 7.80 0.38
N TYR A 59 -5.28 6.75 -0.44
CA TYR A 59 -6.41 6.47 -1.34
C TYR A 59 -7.64 5.88 -0.64
N LEU A 60 -7.53 5.50 0.64
CA LEU A 60 -8.70 5.19 1.48
C LEU A 60 -9.52 6.43 1.87
N PHE A 61 -9.06 7.63 1.54
CA PHE A 61 -9.77 8.88 1.82
C PHE A 61 -10.46 9.44 0.57
N GLU A 62 -11.45 10.29 0.80
CA GLU A 62 -12.23 10.92 -0.26
C GLU A 62 -11.37 11.82 -1.16
N ASN A 63 -10.40 12.52 -0.58
CA ASN A 63 -9.51 13.45 -1.26
C ASN A 63 -8.33 13.77 -0.34
N LEU A 64 -7.44 14.67 -0.77
CA LEU A 64 -6.28 15.09 0.01
C LEU A 64 -6.69 15.89 1.26
N GLU A 65 -7.73 16.71 1.18
CA GLU A 65 -8.22 17.53 2.30
C GLU A 65 -8.77 16.69 3.45
N ALA A 66 -9.37 15.54 3.14
CA ALA A 66 -9.88 14.60 4.12
C ALA A 66 -8.78 13.69 4.72
N PHE A 67 -7.57 13.69 4.17
CA PHE A 67 -6.51 12.76 4.58
C PHE A 67 -6.05 12.99 6.02
N GLU A 68 -6.20 11.96 6.84
CA GLU A 68 -5.71 11.90 8.22
C GLU A 68 -4.50 10.95 8.25
N PRO A 69 -3.26 11.47 8.13
CA PRO A 69 -2.10 10.63 8.02
C PRO A 69 -1.79 9.89 9.33
N TRP A 70 -1.07 8.78 9.21
CA TRP A 70 -0.43 8.12 10.34
C TRP A 70 0.40 9.13 11.16
N SER A 71 0.43 8.98 12.48
CA SER A 71 1.06 9.93 13.41
C SER A 71 2.54 10.21 13.12
N LYS A 72 3.25 9.26 12.50
CA LYS A 72 4.66 9.40 12.10
C LYS A 72 4.85 9.64 10.59
N HIS A 73 3.79 9.92 9.84
CA HIS A 73 3.87 10.18 8.41
C HIS A 73 4.88 11.30 8.08
N ARG A 74 5.76 11.03 7.13
CA ARG A 74 6.67 12.01 6.52
C ARG A 74 6.40 12.07 5.02
N LEU A 75 5.93 13.22 4.53
CA LEU A 75 5.61 13.42 3.11
C LEU A 75 6.84 13.18 2.24
N ASP A 76 8.00 13.72 2.60
CA ASP A 76 9.20 13.58 1.78
C ASP A 76 9.65 12.12 1.63
N CYS A 77 9.36 11.28 2.61
CA CYS A 77 9.65 9.84 2.56
C CYS A 77 8.76 9.09 1.57
N THR A 78 7.67 9.69 1.08
CA THR A 78 6.79 9.08 0.06
C THR A 78 7.34 9.19 -1.36
N TYR A 79 8.41 9.94 -1.62
CA TYR A 79 8.97 10.03 -2.97
C TYR A 79 10.02 8.95 -3.22
N LEU A 80 9.94 8.29 -4.39
CA LEU A 80 10.93 7.32 -4.89
C LEU A 80 11.71 7.84 -6.10
N GLU A 81 11.59 9.11 -6.42
CA GLU A 81 12.21 9.74 -7.59
C GLU A 81 12.47 11.23 -7.37
N GLY A 82 13.15 11.86 -8.34
CA GLY A 82 13.49 13.28 -8.28
C GLY A 82 14.43 13.63 -7.13
N ASP A 83 14.30 14.85 -6.63
CA ASP A 83 15.11 15.41 -5.53
C ASP A 83 14.58 14.98 -4.14
N ALA A 84 14.15 13.72 -4.05
CA ALA A 84 13.71 13.10 -2.82
C ALA A 84 14.76 13.30 -1.69
N GLU A 85 14.36 13.91 -0.58
CA GLU A 85 15.29 14.22 0.51
C GLU A 85 15.85 12.95 1.15
N VAL A 86 17.10 13.03 1.61
CA VAL A 86 17.70 11.98 2.45
C VAL A 86 17.07 12.05 3.83
N ALA A 87 16.44 10.97 4.26
CA ALA A 87 15.75 10.88 5.54
C ALA A 87 16.25 9.68 6.34
N GLU A 88 16.15 9.77 7.65
CA GLU A 88 16.36 8.63 8.53
C GLU A 88 15.32 7.54 8.22
N ALA A 89 15.79 6.30 8.06
CA ALA A 89 14.92 5.17 7.77
C ALA A 89 13.91 4.97 8.90
N TYR A 90 12.64 4.71 8.55
CA TYR A 90 11.75 4.07 9.51
C TYR A 90 12.33 2.71 9.88
N ASN A 91 12.23 2.31 11.14
CA ASN A 91 12.53 0.92 11.49
C ASN A 91 11.35 -0.01 11.12
N ARG A 92 11.59 -1.33 11.13
CA ARG A 92 10.56 -2.32 10.77
C ARG A 92 9.32 -2.24 11.67
N SER A 93 9.49 -2.03 12.98
CA SER A 93 8.36 -1.90 13.90
C SER A 93 7.49 -0.69 13.59
N GLU A 94 8.08 0.42 13.16
CA GLU A 94 7.34 1.61 12.70
C GLU A 94 6.60 1.34 11.40
N MET A 95 7.19 0.59 10.47
CA MET A 95 6.49 0.18 9.25
C MET A 95 5.30 -0.73 9.56
N ILE A 96 5.46 -1.66 10.51
CA ILE A 96 4.39 -2.53 10.98
C ILE A 96 3.27 -1.72 11.66
N GLU A 97 3.61 -0.73 12.49
CA GLU A 97 2.63 0.20 13.08
C GLU A 97 1.80 0.92 11.99
N CYS A 98 2.45 1.35 10.91
CA CYS A 98 1.76 1.97 9.78
C CYS A 98 0.80 0.98 9.08
N LEU A 99 1.24 -0.27 8.85
CA LEU A 99 0.39 -1.30 8.26
C LEU A 99 -0.78 -1.69 9.16
N ASP A 100 -0.58 -1.77 10.48
CA ASP A 100 -1.63 -2.05 11.45
C ASP A 100 -2.72 -0.97 11.42
N LEU A 101 -2.34 0.30 11.28
CA LEU A 101 -3.29 1.40 11.12
C LEU A 101 -4.12 1.20 9.83
N ILE A 102 -3.46 0.97 8.69
CA ILE A 102 -4.13 0.79 7.39
C ILE A 102 -5.14 -0.35 7.47
N GLU A 103 -4.70 -1.52 7.96
CA GLU A 103 -5.54 -2.69 8.17
C GLU A 103 -6.75 -2.41 9.05
N SER A 104 -6.55 -1.69 10.17
CA SER A 104 -7.62 -1.39 11.13
C SER A 104 -8.73 -0.49 10.57
N GLU A 105 -8.42 0.32 9.56
CA GLU A 105 -9.36 1.26 8.97
C GLU A 105 -9.88 0.83 7.60
N PHE A 106 -9.20 -0.11 6.93
CA PHE A 106 -9.40 -0.44 5.52
C PHE A 106 -10.87 -0.70 5.18
N ASP A 107 -11.48 -1.68 5.85
CA ASP A 107 -12.84 -2.12 5.53
C ASP A 107 -13.88 -1.02 5.75
N ARG A 108 -13.78 -0.32 6.89
CA ARG A 108 -14.68 0.79 7.23
C ARG A 108 -14.56 1.93 6.24
N ARG A 109 -13.33 2.27 5.82
CA ARG A 109 -13.08 3.33 4.84
C ARG A 109 -13.61 2.94 3.47
N ILE A 110 -13.31 1.73 3.00
CA ILE A 110 -13.89 1.23 1.75
C ILE A 110 -15.40 1.33 1.80
N ASP A 111 -16.06 0.81 2.85
CA ASP A 111 -17.52 0.87 3.01
C ASP A 111 -18.10 2.29 2.99
N GLY A 112 -17.33 3.28 3.48
CA GLY A 112 -17.72 4.69 3.44
C GLY A 112 -17.55 5.37 2.08
N LEU A 113 -16.74 4.81 1.16
CA LEU A 113 -16.51 5.39 -0.16
C LEU A 113 -17.69 5.12 -1.10
N ASP A 114 -18.09 6.16 -1.84
CA ASP A 114 -18.93 6.05 -3.03
C ASP A 114 -18.11 5.50 -4.21
N LEU A 115 -18.15 4.18 -4.41
CA LEU A 115 -17.41 3.51 -5.47
C LEU A 115 -17.95 3.82 -6.87
N ASP A 116 -19.18 4.31 -6.99
CA ASP A 116 -19.82 4.65 -8.27
C ASP A 116 -19.51 6.09 -8.71
N ALA A 117 -18.81 6.88 -7.87
CA ALA A 117 -18.44 8.24 -8.19
C ALA A 117 -17.55 8.31 -9.45
N GLU A 118 -17.98 9.15 -10.41
CA GLU A 118 -17.29 9.38 -11.69
C GLU A 118 -15.87 9.95 -11.52
N HIS A 119 -15.58 10.59 -10.38
CA HIS A 119 -14.29 11.17 -10.06
C HIS A 119 -13.75 10.64 -8.73
N CYS A 120 -12.46 10.33 -8.71
CA CYS A 120 -11.79 9.77 -7.54
C CYS A 120 -11.40 10.80 -6.46
N GLY A 121 -11.64 12.09 -6.68
CA GLY A 121 -11.38 13.17 -5.70
C GLY A 121 -9.93 13.65 -5.61
N PHE A 122 -8.98 13.01 -6.31
CA PHE A 122 -7.57 13.45 -6.35
C PHE A 122 -7.25 14.21 -7.63
N THR A 123 -6.73 15.44 -7.50
CA THR A 123 -6.54 16.38 -8.62
C THR A 123 -5.52 15.93 -9.67
N TRP A 124 -4.57 15.08 -9.29
CA TRP A 124 -3.59 14.48 -10.20
C TRP A 124 -4.17 13.32 -11.03
N TYR A 125 -5.39 12.85 -10.73
CA TYR A 125 -6.12 11.84 -11.50
C TYR A 125 -7.51 12.34 -11.92
N PRO A 126 -7.59 13.39 -12.76
CA PRO A 126 -8.85 14.09 -13.04
C PRO A 126 -9.89 13.23 -13.79
N THR A 127 -9.46 12.19 -14.49
CA THR A 127 -10.32 11.32 -15.33
C THR A 127 -10.52 9.93 -14.74
N VAL A 128 -10.04 9.66 -13.54
CA VAL A 128 -10.13 8.34 -12.90
C VAL A 128 -11.33 8.35 -11.97
N SER A 129 -12.23 7.37 -12.14
CA SER A 129 -13.37 7.15 -11.23
C SER A 129 -12.93 6.57 -9.89
N ARG A 130 -13.83 6.55 -8.88
CA ARG A 130 -13.47 6.01 -7.57
C ARG A 130 -13.12 4.52 -7.63
N VAL A 131 -13.91 3.71 -8.33
CA VAL A 131 -13.62 2.28 -8.48
C VAL A 131 -12.29 2.04 -9.21
N GLU A 132 -11.98 2.83 -10.25
CA GLU A 132 -10.70 2.74 -10.95
C GLU A 132 -9.52 3.13 -10.04
N LEU A 133 -9.69 4.11 -9.15
CA LEU A 133 -8.64 4.44 -8.18
C LEU A 133 -8.35 3.26 -7.24
N MET A 134 -9.37 2.49 -6.82
CA MET A 134 -9.14 1.30 -5.99
C MET A 134 -8.36 0.23 -6.75
N VAL A 135 -8.66 0.02 -8.04
CA VAL A 135 -7.87 -0.88 -8.88
C VAL A 135 -6.45 -0.34 -9.11
N LEU A 136 -6.30 0.97 -9.29
CA LEU A 136 -5.00 1.64 -9.45
C LEU A 136 -4.15 1.48 -8.19
N SER A 137 -4.73 1.71 -7.00
CA SER A 137 -4.07 1.55 -5.72
C SER A 137 -3.56 0.11 -5.53
N LEU A 138 -4.39 -0.89 -5.84
CA LEU A 138 -3.98 -2.30 -5.81
C LEU A 138 -2.80 -2.58 -6.77
N ARG A 139 -2.87 -2.07 -8.02
CA ARG A 139 -1.80 -2.25 -9.02
C ARG A 139 -0.50 -1.57 -8.59
N HIS A 140 -0.59 -0.39 -8.00
CA HIS A 140 0.54 0.37 -7.46
C HIS A 140 1.20 -0.39 -6.30
N LEU A 141 0.40 -0.81 -5.31
CA LEU A 141 0.84 -1.62 -4.18
C LEU A 141 1.55 -2.89 -4.67
N HIS A 142 0.92 -3.64 -5.56
CA HIS A 142 1.49 -4.90 -6.06
C HIS A 142 2.78 -4.70 -6.87
N GLY A 143 2.87 -3.61 -7.65
CA GLY A 143 4.10 -3.26 -8.36
C GLY A 143 5.31 -3.09 -7.41
N HIS A 144 5.10 -2.48 -6.24
CA HIS A 144 6.14 -2.32 -5.23
C HIS A 144 6.37 -3.58 -4.40
N ILE A 145 5.35 -4.40 -4.13
CA ILE A 145 5.53 -5.73 -3.52
C ILE A 145 6.44 -6.60 -4.41
N GLY A 146 6.26 -6.56 -5.73
CA GLY A 146 7.15 -7.26 -6.67
C GLY A 146 8.59 -6.75 -6.59
N GLN A 147 8.81 -5.44 -6.48
CA GLN A 147 10.15 -4.86 -6.28
C GLN A 147 10.80 -5.34 -4.96
N LEU A 148 10.05 -5.32 -3.87
CA LEU A 148 10.53 -5.76 -2.55
C LEU A 148 10.82 -7.27 -2.56
N SER A 149 9.92 -8.07 -3.13
CA SER A 149 10.08 -9.52 -3.25
C SER A 149 11.32 -9.88 -4.06
N GLU A 150 11.57 -9.19 -5.18
CA GLU A 150 12.79 -9.43 -5.97
C GLU A 150 14.07 -9.14 -5.18
N ILE A 151 14.08 -8.08 -4.36
CA ILE A 151 15.23 -7.78 -3.48
C ILE A 151 15.43 -8.90 -2.45
N LEU A 152 14.35 -9.42 -1.86
CA LEU A 152 14.42 -10.53 -0.90
C LEU A 152 14.89 -11.83 -1.56
N ILE A 153 14.34 -12.18 -2.73
CA ILE A 153 14.70 -13.37 -3.50
C ILE A 153 16.17 -13.33 -3.90
N ALA A 154 16.68 -12.16 -4.33
CA ALA A 154 18.09 -11.96 -4.63
C ALA A 154 19.02 -12.23 -3.43
N ASN A 155 18.49 -12.18 -2.21
CA ASN A 155 19.19 -12.49 -0.97
C ASN A 155 18.79 -13.85 -0.36
N GLY A 156 18.14 -14.71 -1.14
CA GLY A 156 17.78 -16.08 -0.73
C GLY A 156 16.60 -16.16 0.23
N ILE A 157 15.73 -15.15 0.25
CA ILE A 157 14.52 -15.09 1.08
C ILE A 157 13.31 -15.10 0.15
N ASP A 158 12.55 -16.19 0.17
CA ASP A 158 11.30 -16.30 -0.57
C ASP A 158 10.15 -15.63 0.19
N THR A 159 9.19 -15.09 -0.57
CA THR A 159 7.91 -14.57 -0.05
C THR A 159 6.74 -15.37 -0.64
N GLU A 160 5.65 -15.48 0.12
CA GLU A 160 4.49 -16.24 -0.32
C GLU A 160 3.48 -15.39 -1.11
N TRP A 161 3.03 -15.93 -2.24
CA TRP A 161 1.89 -15.36 -2.95
C TRP A 161 0.59 -15.59 -2.16
N LYS A 162 -0.19 -14.53 -1.94
CA LYS A 162 -1.53 -14.60 -1.32
C LYS A 162 -2.60 -14.30 -2.35
N GLY A 163 -3.39 -15.31 -2.73
CA GLY A 163 -4.59 -15.13 -3.58
C GLY A 163 -5.83 -14.69 -2.80
N THR A 164 -5.81 -14.92 -1.49
CA THR A 164 -6.82 -14.55 -0.49
C THR A 164 -6.13 -14.44 0.86
N VAL A 165 -6.73 -13.66 1.78
CA VAL A 165 -6.51 -13.77 3.23
C VAL A 165 -7.15 -15.04 3.78
#